data_AF-A0A375YE08-F1
#
_entry.id   AF-A0A375YE08-F1
#
_cell.length_a   1.000
_cell.length_b   1.000
_cell.length_c   1.000
_cell.angle_alpha   90.00
_cell.angle_beta   90.00
_cell.angle_gamma   90.00
#
_symmetry.space_group_name_H-M   'P 1'
#
loop_
_entity.id
_entity.type
_entity.pdbx_description
1 polymer ?
#
loop_
_entity_poly.entity_id
_entity_poly.type
_entity_poly.pdbx_seq_one_letter_code
_entity_poly.pdbx_strand_id
1 'polypeptide(L)'
;MTLPPRRPTFGSSDRKDRIVGSGALLLAILITVTTLWVSRGGDQSPPPPDAPPPSPTATAEISEFASAHDDDPVTLLTREPTCADWEPINERLKTELANGWLERDPTVPGSAWTAAQREQHLEVARALRAAADNTAPLAKATPHRVMRELYGQLIAYWRSYADAVDRYRPPADHLALAATHAAEAINGICAAIDFGAAGDRSPLVVPGPPPVPDMPLGDPDTPTRYITKSSPFCSEWVTMVADYATATTEWRERHDPNVPARYWSPEQRKLADDVAGVMEQNADRAQLLGLLSGNLIAADFAALSAQYRRAYAAALPDFALPDIHLDNTALRLQALTNQACQAVQQ
;
A
#
# COMPACT_ATOMS: atom_id res chain seq x y z
N MET A 1 -4.64 -55.44 16.81
CA MET A 1 -4.90 -54.57 15.64
C MET A 1 -6.11 -53.72 16.00
N THR A 2 -5.84 -52.46 16.35
CA THR A 2 -6.78 -51.55 17.02
C THR A 2 -6.85 -50.27 16.19
N LEU A 3 -8.05 -49.89 15.76
CA LEU A 3 -8.33 -48.70 14.97
C LEU A 3 -8.07 -47.41 15.78
N PRO A 4 -7.62 -46.31 15.15
CA PRO A 4 -7.40 -45.04 15.83
C PRO A 4 -8.72 -44.27 16.07
N PRO A 5 -8.83 -43.47 17.15
CA PRO A 5 -10.02 -42.68 17.44
C PRO A 5 -10.13 -41.42 16.55
N ARG A 6 -11.39 -41.09 16.19
CA ARG A 6 -11.80 -39.92 15.41
C ARG A 6 -11.54 -38.61 16.16
N ARG A 7 -11.12 -37.57 15.45
CA ARG A 7 -11.03 -36.17 15.93
C ARG A 7 -12.43 -35.56 16.11
N PRO A 8 -12.66 -34.68 17.10
CA PRO A 8 -13.91 -33.96 17.24
C PRO A 8 -13.98 -32.75 16.29
N THR A 9 -15.14 -32.60 15.66
CA THR A 9 -15.55 -31.44 14.85
C THR A 9 -15.90 -30.26 15.75
N PHE A 10 -15.28 -29.11 15.55
CA PHE A 10 -15.71 -27.86 16.17
C PHE A 10 -16.86 -27.26 15.35
N GLY A 11 -18.03 -27.19 15.98
CA GLY A 11 -19.24 -26.58 15.44
C GLY A 11 -19.22 -25.06 15.55
N SER A 12 -19.80 -24.43 14.54
CA SER A 12 -20.14 -23.01 14.46
C SER A 12 -20.93 -22.56 15.70
N SER A 13 -20.46 -21.51 16.40
CA SER A 13 -21.28 -20.76 17.35
C SER A 13 -21.49 -19.34 16.84
N ASP A 14 -22.70 -19.14 16.35
CA ASP A 14 -23.42 -17.90 16.17
C ASP A 14 -23.20 -16.92 17.35
N ARG A 15 -22.79 -15.67 17.05
CA ARG A 15 -22.84 -14.58 18.03
C ARG A 15 -23.22 -13.28 17.35
N LYS A 16 -24.54 -13.10 17.26
CA LYS A 16 -25.22 -11.83 17.03
C LYS A 16 -24.97 -10.84 18.16
N ASP A 17 -25.03 -9.58 17.74
CA ASP A 17 -25.36 -8.35 18.45
C ASP A 17 -24.38 -7.78 19.49
N ARG A 18 -23.87 -6.59 19.17
CA ARG A 18 -24.10 -5.37 19.97
C ARG A 18 -23.88 -4.11 19.12
N ILE A 19 -25.00 -3.50 18.74
CA ILE A 19 -25.15 -2.10 18.35
C ILE A 19 -25.42 -1.29 19.62
N VAL A 20 -24.57 -0.31 19.92
CA VAL A 20 -24.84 0.95 20.66
C VAL A 20 -23.72 1.89 20.21
N GLY A 21 -23.91 3.04 19.54
CA GLY A 21 -24.98 4.02 19.62
C GLY A 21 -24.47 5.23 20.37
N SER A 22 -23.89 6.21 19.67
CA SER A 22 -23.61 7.60 20.12
C SER A 22 -23.08 8.33 18.88
N GLY A 23 -23.67 9.39 18.34
CA GLY A 23 -24.43 10.46 18.98
C GLY A 23 -23.79 11.76 18.47
N ALA A 24 -24.45 12.40 17.52
CA ALA A 24 -23.96 13.56 16.80
C ALA A 24 -23.56 14.72 17.73
N LEU A 25 -22.42 15.35 17.43
CA LEU A 25 -22.15 16.73 17.81
C LEU A 25 -21.75 17.52 16.58
N LEU A 26 -22.72 18.31 16.12
CA LEU A 26 -22.54 19.41 15.18
C LEU A 26 -21.71 20.50 15.85
N LEU A 27 -20.62 20.93 15.19
CA LEU A 27 -20.09 22.27 15.40
C LEU A 27 -19.80 22.90 14.03
N ALA A 28 -20.60 23.91 13.70
CA ALA A 28 -20.45 24.75 12.53
C ALA A 28 -19.29 25.74 12.75
N ILE A 29 -18.42 25.86 11.75
CA ILE A 29 -17.53 27.02 11.61
C ILE A 29 -17.70 27.56 10.19
N LEU A 30 -18.35 28.73 10.12
CA LEU A 30 -18.42 29.61 8.95
C LEU A 30 -17.11 30.39 8.85
N ILE A 31 -16.44 30.32 7.70
CA ILE A 31 -15.48 31.35 7.29
C ILE A 31 -15.75 31.72 5.84
N THR A 32 -16.34 32.89 5.66
CA THR A 32 -16.39 33.65 4.41
C THR A 32 -15.10 34.45 4.25
N VAL A 33 -14.41 34.32 3.12
CA VAL A 33 -13.52 35.37 2.61
C VAL A 33 -13.72 35.51 1.10
N THR A 34 -14.40 36.58 0.73
CA THR A 34 -14.39 37.16 -0.60
C THR A 34 -13.21 38.12 -0.72
N THR A 35 -12.40 38.00 -1.78
CA THR A 35 -11.65 39.14 -2.30
C THR A 35 -11.83 39.22 -3.81
N LEU A 36 -12.50 40.28 -4.23
CA LEU A 36 -12.52 40.78 -5.60
C LEU A 36 -11.20 41.51 -5.85
N TRP A 37 -10.54 41.23 -6.97
CA TRP A 37 -9.61 42.18 -7.55
C TRP A 37 -9.95 42.44 -9.02
N VAL A 38 -10.39 43.66 -9.27
CA VAL A 38 -10.60 44.27 -10.58
C VAL A 38 -9.35 45.07 -10.90
N SER A 39 -8.78 44.87 -12.09
CA SER A 39 -7.94 45.87 -12.73
C SER A 39 -8.41 46.06 -14.17
N ARG A 40 -8.58 47.32 -14.54
CA ARG A 40 -9.13 47.79 -15.82
C ARG A 40 -8.05 48.61 -16.53
N GLY A 41 -7.61 48.12 -17.69
CA GLY A 41 -7.38 48.90 -18.92
C GLY A 41 -6.12 49.76 -19.10
N GLY A 42 -5.37 49.45 -20.17
CA GLY A 42 -4.85 50.43 -21.13
C GLY A 42 -3.32 50.50 -21.29
N ASP A 43 -2.76 49.83 -22.30
CA ASP A 43 -2.29 50.48 -23.54
C ASP A 43 -1.73 49.45 -24.54
N GLN A 44 -2.11 49.61 -25.81
CA GLN A 44 -1.82 48.71 -26.92
C GLN A 44 -0.43 48.97 -27.50
N SER A 45 0.37 47.92 -27.65
CA SER A 45 1.48 47.85 -28.60
C SER A 45 1.29 46.61 -29.51
N PRO A 46 1.62 46.70 -30.81
CA PRO A 46 1.25 45.68 -31.79
C PRO A 46 2.02 44.36 -31.58
N PRO A 47 1.39 43.19 -31.87
CA PRO A 47 1.99 41.90 -31.57
C PRO A 47 3.10 41.53 -32.57
N PRO A 48 4.19 40.87 -32.11
CA PRO A 48 5.16 40.22 -32.98
C PRO A 48 4.55 38.95 -33.62
N PRO A 49 5.12 38.47 -34.76
CA PRO A 49 4.53 37.39 -35.55
C PRO A 49 4.42 36.08 -34.76
N ASP A 50 3.33 35.34 -35.05
CA ASP A 50 2.94 34.10 -34.38
C ASP A 50 4.09 33.10 -34.27
N ALA A 51 4.46 32.81 -33.03
CA ALA A 51 5.24 31.62 -32.71
C ALA A 51 4.37 30.38 -32.98
N PRO A 52 4.91 29.31 -33.59
CA PRO A 52 4.17 28.06 -33.74
C PRO A 52 3.69 27.57 -32.36
N PRO A 53 2.49 26.98 -32.27
CA PRO A 53 1.92 26.56 -31.00
C PRO A 53 2.89 25.59 -30.30
N PRO A 54 3.19 25.79 -29.00
CA PRO A 54 3.98 24.82 -28.26
C PRO A 54 3.26 23.47 -28.28
N SER A 55 4.00 22.40 -28.55
CA SER A 55 3.50 21.04 -28.42
C SER A 55 2.94 20.84 -26.99
N PRO A 56 1.69 20.39 -26.82
CA PRO A 56 1.12 20.16 -25.51
C PRO A 56 1.59 18.79 -25.01
N THR A 57 2.80 18.67 -24.46
CA THR A 57 3.23 17.38 -23.89
C THR A 57 4.36 17.55 -22.88
N ALA A 58 3.98 17.98 -21.68
CA ALA A 58 4.66 17.74 -20.39
C ALA A 58 3.92 18.56 -19.31
N THR A 59 3.72 19.86 -19.57
CA THR A 59 3.17 20.80 -18.57
C THR A 59 1.69 20.60 -18.25
N ALA A 60 0.91 20.08 -19.21
CA ALA A 60 -0.52 19.80 -19.01
C ALA A 60 -0.77 18.50 -18.21
N GLU A 61 0.09 17.49 -18.35
CA GLU A 61 0.00 16.25 -17.58
C GLU A 61 0.53 16.42 -16.15
N ILE A 62 1.54 17.29 -15.97
CA ILE A 62 2.02 17.66 -14.62
C ILE A 62 0.93 18.38 -13.81
N SER A 63 0.05 19.17 -14.44
CA SER A 63 -1.00 19.89 -13.70
C SER A 63 -2.17 19.02 -13.25
N GLU A 64 -2.21 17.73 -13.62
CA GLU A 64 -3.32 16.83 -13.29
C GLU A 64 -3.17 16.19 -11.90
N PHE A 65 -1.95 16.11 -11.36
CA PHE A 65 -1.69 15.50 -10.07
C PHE A 65 -1.61 16.53 -8.93
N ALA A 66 -2.37 16.31 -7.85
CA ALA A 66 -2.24 17.12 -6.64
C ALA A 66 -0.85 17.01 -5.99
N SER A 67 -0.18 15.87 -6.18
CA SER A 67 1.18 15.57 -5.71
C SER A 67 2.28 15.93 -6.72
N ALA A 68 1.98 16.72 -7.76
CA ALA A 68 2.94 17.05 -8.82
C ALA A 68 4.21 17.78 -8.33
N HIS A 69 4.10 18.46 -7.20
CA HIS A 69 5.19 19.22 -6.56
C HIS A 69 5.55 18.65 -5.19
N ASP A 70 5.13 17.41 -4.89
CA ASP A 70 5.61 16.71 -3.71
C ASP A 70 7.01 16.16 -4.01
N ASP A 71 8.01 16.98 -3.69
CA ASP A 71 9.44 16.69 -3.76
C ASP A 71 10.04 16.38 -2.39
N ASP A 72 9.20 16.25 -1.36
CA ASP A 72 9.66 16.04 0.01
C ASP A 72 10.17 14.60 0.20
N PRO A 73 11.09 14.39 1.17
CA PRO A 73 11.48 13.05 1.58
C PRO A 73 10.27 12.19 1.98
N VAL A 74 10.37 10.88 1.73
CA VAL A 74 9.36 9.95 2.22
C VAL A 74 9.38 9.93 3.75
N THR A 75 8.22 10.17 4.35
CA THR A 75 8.00 10.22 5.79
C THR A 75 6.80 9.36 6.20
N LEU A 76 6.62 9.18 7.51
CA LEU A 76 5.40 8.58 8.06
C LEU A 76 4.21 9.50 7.77
N LEU A 77 3.22 9.01 7.01
CA LEU A 77 2.06 9.81 6.62
C LEU A 77 1.11 9.97 7.80
N THR A 78 0.89 11.20 8.25
CA THR A 78 0.01 11.54 9.37
C THR A 78 -1.38 12.01 8.92
N ARG A 79 -1.56 12.27 7.62
CA ARG A 79 -2.82 12.63 6.99
C ARG A 79 -2.82 12.09 5.57
N GLU A 80 -3.97 11.67 5.06
CA GLU A 80 -4.17 11.31 3.66
C GLU A 80 -5.65 11.55 3.30
N PRO A 81 -5.97 12.62 2.54
CA PRO A 81 -7.35 12.98 2.28
C PRO A 81 -8.13 11.95 1.44
N THR A 82 -7.44 11.08 0.69
CA THR A 82 -8.10 10.07 -0.16
C THR A 82 -8.52 8.80 0.59
N CYS A 83 -8.15 8.63 1.86
CA CYS A 83 -8.50 7.44 2.65
C CYS A 83 -10.03 7.21 2.74
N ALA A 84 -10.81 8.28 2.89
CA ALA A 84 -12.27 8.18 2.97
C ALA A 84 -12.91 7.72 1.64
N ASP A 85 -12.32 8.09 0.51
CA ASP A 85 -12.82 7.71 -0.81
C ASP A 85 -12.31 6.32 -1.25
N TRP A 86 -11.19 5.86 -0.68
CA TRP A 86 -10.64 4.52 -0.90
C TRP A 86 -11.50 3.41 -0.29
N GLU A 87 -11.99 3.61 0.94
CA GLU A 87 -12.77 2.62 1.68
C GLU A 87 -13.94 1.99 0.87
N PRO A 88 -14.86 2.78 0.26
CA PRO A 88 -15.98 2.20 -0.49
C PRO A 88 -15.55 1.42 -1.75
N ILE A 89 -14.40 1.76 -2.37
CA ILE A 89 -13.85 1.01 -3.50
C ILE A 89 -13.36 -0.37 -3.02
N ASN A 90 -12.59 -0.37 -1.92
CA ASN A 90 -12.04 -1.58 -1.33
C ASN A 90 -13.14 -2.53 -0.83
N GLU A 91 -14.17 -2.03 -0.16
CA GLU A 91 -15.29 -2.85 0.33
C GLU A 91 -16.13 -3.45 -0.80
N ARG A 92 -16.35 -2.70 -1.89
CA ARG A 92 -17.00 -3.25 -3.08
C ARG A 92 -16.18 -4.39 -3.67
N LEU A 93 -14.88 -4.19 -3.84
CA LEU A 93 -14.00 -5.24 -4.38
C LEU A 93 -13.98 -6.47 -3.47
N LYS A 94 -13.85 -6.31 -2.15
CA LYS A 94 -13.93 -7.43 -1.20
C LYS A 94 -15.23 -8.24 -1.37
N THR A 95 -16.36 -7.56 -1.56
CA THR A 95 -17.65 -8.21 -1.81
C THR A 95 -17.64 -9.01 -3.11
N GLU A 96 -17.06 -8.45 -4.18
CA GLU A 96 -16.93 -9.15 -5.48
C GLU A 96 -15.99 -10.35 -5.41
N LEU A 97 -14.94 -10.28 -4.57
CA LEU A 97 -13.99 -11.38 -4.33
C LEU A 97 -14.48 -12.43 -3.33
N ALA A 98 -15.64 -12.23 -2.69
CA ALA A 98 -16.21 -13.18 -1.74
C ALA A 98 -16.76 -14.47 -2.40
N ASN A 99 -16.55 -14.65 -3.71
CA ASN A 99 -16.94 -15.83 -4.49
C ASN A 99 -16.00 -17.05 -4.31
N GLY A 100 -15.28 -17.13 -3.18
CA GLY A 100 -14.29 -18.19 -2.94
C GLY A 100 -12.91 -17.89 -3.55
N TRP A 101 -12.62 -16.64 -3.91
CA TRP A 101 -11.38 -16.27 -4.58
C TRP A 101 -10.13 -16.60 -3.76
N LEU A 102 -10.20 -16.39 -2.44
CA LEU A 102 -9.08 -16.58 -1.53
C LEU A 102 -8.78 -18.06 -1.26
N GLU A 103 -9.73 -18.94 -1.57
CA GLU A 103 -9.66 -20.38 -1.40
C GLU A 103 -9.19 -21.11 -2.66
N ARG A 104 -8.94 -20.39 -3.77
CA ARG A 104 -8.47 -20.99 -5.03
C ARG A 104 -7.10 -21.66 -4.85
N ASP A 105 -6.84 -22.67 -5.68
CA ASP A 105 -5.49 -23.21 -5.87
C ASP A 105 -4.80 -22.47 -7.03
N PRO A 106 -3.88 -21.53 -6.76
CA PRO A 106 -3.20 -20.76 -7.81
C PRO A 106 -2.19 -21.59 -8.61
N THR A 107 -1.90 -22.83 -8.20
CA THR A 107 -0.94 -23.70 -8.89
C THR A 107 -1.54 -24.40 -10.12
N VAL A 108 -2.87 -24.37 -10.26
CA VAL A 108 -3.56 -24.97 -11.41
C VAL A 108 -3.48 -24.02 -12.61
N PRO A 109 -2.80 -24.40 -13.72
CA PRO A 109 -2.71 -23.56 -14.90
C PRO A 109 -4.05 -23.40 -15.62
N GLY A 110 -4.21 -22.31 -16.38
CA GLY A 110 -5.48 -22.00 -17.07
C GLY A 110 -5.96 -23.06 -18.06
N SER A 111 -5.05 -23.90 -18.57
CA SER A 111 -5.35 -25.05 -19.43
C SER A 111 -5.98 -26.23 -18.69
N ALA A 112 -5.86 -26.28 -17.36
CA ALA A 112 -6.38 -27.35 -16.50
C ALA A 112 -7.61 -26.93 -15.69
N TRP A 113 -8.09 -25.69 -15.86
CA TRP A 113 -9.29 -25.21 -15.18
C TRP A 113 -10.55 -25.93 -15.64
N THR A 114 -11.41 -26.22 -14.66
CA THR A 114 -12.83 -26.47 -14.90
C THR A 114 -13.52 -25.21 -15.44
N ALA A 115 -14.73 -25.36 -16.01
CA ALA A 115 -15.53 -24.23 -16.45
C ALA A 115 -15.79 -23.22 -15.31
N ALA A 116 -16.10 -23.71 -14.10
CA ALA A 116 -16.36 -22.87 -12.93
C ALA A 116 -15.11 -22.09 -12.48
N GLN A 117 -13.92 -22.71 -12.47
CA GLN A 117 -12.68 -22.00 -12.16
C GLN A 117 -12.40 -20.90 -13.19
N ARG A 118 -12.58 -21.21 -14.48
CA ARG A 118 -12.40 -20.21 -15.55
C ARG A 118 -13.36 -19.04 -15.38
N GLU A 119 -14.64 -19.32 -15.08
CA GLU A 119 -15.64 -18.29 -14.85
C GLU A 119 -15.30 -17.43 -13.62
N GLN A 120 -14.89 -18.03 -12.50
CA GLN A 120 -14.43 -17.32 -11.31
C GLN A 120 -13.27 -16.36 -11.61
N HIS A 121 -12.23 -16.81 -12.34
CA HIS A 121 -11.11 -15.96 -12.73
C HIS A 121 -11.52 -14.81 -13.67
N LEU A 122 -12.47 -15.04 -14.59
CA LEU A 122 -12.99 -14.01 -15.48
C LEU A 122 -13.85 -12.97 -14.73
N GLU A 123 -14.64 -13.40 -13.74
CA GLU A 123 -15.36 -12.50 -12.84
C GLU A 123 -14.40 -11.61 -12.06
N VAL A 124 -13.37 -12.21 -11.45
CA VAL A 124 -12.35 -11.45 -10.71
C VAL A 124 -11.59 -10.51 -11.65
N ALA A 125 -11.24 -10.92 -12.87
CA ALA A 125 -10.60 -10.03 -13.84
C ALA A 125 -11.48 -8.80 -14.16
N ARG A 126 -12.81 -8.94 -14.22
CA ARG A 126 -13.72 -7.80 -14.42
C ARG A 126 -13.79 -6.90 -13.18
N ALA A 127 -13.91 -7.51 -11.99
CA ALA A 127 -13.90 -6.81 -10.70
C ALA A 127 -12.63 -5.95 -10.52
N LEU A 128 -11.45 -6.54 -10.78
CA LEU A 128 -10.17 -5.85 -10.65
C LEU A 128 -10.01 -4.70 -11.66
N ARG A 129 -10.52 -4.85 -12.89
CA ARG A 129 -10.54 -3.73 -13.86
C ARG A 129 -11.45 -2.59 -13.40
N ALA A 130 -12.66 -2.91 -12.94
CA ALA A 130 -13.58 -1.91 -12.42
C ALA A 130 -13.03 -1.20 -11.17
N ALA A 131 -12.39 -1.93 -10.25
CA ALA A 131 -11.72 -1.35 -9.10
C ALA A 131 -10.56 -0.43 -9.53
N ALA A 132 -9.74 -0.86 -10.50
CA ALA A 132 -8.65 -0.07 -11.05
C ALA A 132 -9.15 1.28 -11.63
N ASP A 133 -10.24 1.25 -12.40
CA ASP A 133 -10.81 2.47 -12.98
C ASP A 133 -11.40 3.40 -11.90
N ASN A 134 -12.00 2.84 -10.84
CA ASN A 134 -12.50 3.63 -9.71
C ASN A 134 -11.38 4.18 -8.82
N THR A 135 -10.19 3.57 -8.81
CA THR A 135 -9.03 4.02 -8.02
C THR A 135 -8.22 5.11 -8.73
N ALA A 136 -8.23 5.19 -10.08
CA ALA A 136 -7.47 6.18 -10.83
C ALA A 136 -7.70 7.64 -10.39
N PRO A 137 -8.93 8.09 -10.07
CA PRO A 137 -9.15 9.44 -9.52
C PRO A 137 -8.42 9.70 -8.19
N LEU A 138 -8.21 8.68 -7.34
CA LEU A 138 -7.51 8.85 -6.07
C LEU A 138 -6.01 9.09 -6.28
N ALA A 139 -5.42 8.45 -7.30
CA ALA A 139 -4.03 8.70 -7.69
C ALA A 139 -3.81 10.16 -8.14
N LYS A 140 -4.81 10.76 -8.81
CA LYS A 140 -4.80 12.18 -9.21
C LYS A 140 -4.98 13.11 -8.01
N ALA A 141 -5.87 12.74 -7.08
CA ALA A 141 -6.31 13.60 -5.98
C ALA A 141 -5.37 13.61 -4.75
N THR A 142 -4.58 12.56 -4.51
CA THR A 142 -3.70 12.52 -3.33
C THR A 142 -2.57 13.56 -3.44
N PRO A 143 -2.33 14.34 -2.36
CA PRO A 143 -1.22 15.29 -2.31
C PRO A 143 0.13 14.61 -2.03
N HIS A 144 0.14 13.32 -1.66
CA HIS A 144 1.38 12.59 -1.36
C HIS A 144 1.82 11.76 -2.57
N ARG A 145 3.04 12.00 -3.06
CA ARG A 145 3.69 11.26 -4.15
C ARG A 145 3.66 9.76 -3.93
N VAL A 146 4.04 9.32 -2.73
CA VAL A 146 4.10 7.88 -2.41
C VAL A 146 2.72 7.22 -2.42
N MET A 147 1.66 7.94 -2.07
CA MET A 147 0.29 7.43 -2.19
C MET A 147 -0.17 7.37 -3.64
N ARG A 148 0.17 8.39 -4.46
CA ARG A 148 -0.06 8.36 -5.91
C ARG A 148 0.61 7.14 -6.53
N GLU A 149 1.87 6.88 -6.18
CA GLU A 149 2.62 5.72 -6.65
C GLU A 149 1.97 4.41 -6.19
N LEU A 150 1.53 4.33 -4.94
CA LEU A 150 0.88 3.15 -4.39
C LEU A 150 -0.45 2.84 -5.08
N TYR A 151 -1.30 3.84 -5.31
CA TYR A 151 -2.50 3.69 -6.14
C TYR A 151 -2.16 3.30 -7.58
N GLY A 152 -1.17 3.94 -8.18
CA GLY A 152 -0.70 3.62 -9.53
C GLY A 152 -0.24 2.17 -9.65
N GLN A 153 0.53 1.67 -8.69
CA GLN A 153 0.96 0.27 -8.69
C GLN A 153 -0.19 -0.70 -8.41
N LEU A 154 -1.12 -0.36 -7.52
CA LEU A 154 -2.33 -1.16 -7.34
C LEU A 154 -3.11 -1.35 -8.65
N ILE A 155 -3.37 -0.26 -9.38
CA ILE A 155 -4.04 -0.25 -10.70
C ILE A 155 -3.24 -1.09 -11.71
N ALA A 156 -1.92 -0.89 -11.79
CA ALA A 156 -1.05 -1.59 -12.72
C ALA A 156 -1.06 -3.11 -12.51
N TYR A 157 -1.00 -3.57 -11.26
CA TYR A 157 -1.01 -4.99 -10.92
C TYR A 157 -2.39 -5.63 -11.09
N TRP A 158 -3.48 -4.94 -10.74
CA TRP A 158 -4.84 -5.40 -11.02
C TRP A 158 -5.07 -5.65 -12.51
N ARG A 159 -4.71 -4.69 -13.36
CA ARG A 159 -4.84 -4.84 -14.82
C ARG A 159 -3.91 -5.92 -15.37
N SER A 160 -2.67 -5.97 -14.90
CA SER A 160 -1.71 -7.02 -15.32
C SER A 160 -2.21 -8.43 -15.00
N TYR A 161 -2.82 -8.63 -13.84
CA TYR A 161 -3.44 -9.90 -13.49
C TYR A 161 -4.63 -10.21 -14.40
N ALA A 162 -5.54 -9.25 -14.56
CA ALA A 162 -6.75 -9.40 -15.38
C ALA A 162 -6.42 -9.74 -16.85
N ASP A 163 -5.33 -9.19 -17.39
CA ASP A 163 -4.85 -9.46 -18.74
C ASP A 163 -4.11 -10.80 -18.88
N ALA A 164 -3.68 -11.38 -17.77
CA ALA A 164 -3.02 -12.68 -17.72
C ALA A 164 -4.02 -13.85 -17.68
N VAL A 165 -5.28 -13.62 -17.31
CA VAL A 165 -6.28 -14.68 -17.07
C VAL A 165 -6.47 -15.63 -18.26
N ASP A 166 -6.58 -15.12 -19.48
CA ASP A 166 -6.80 -15.96 -20.67
C ASP A 166 -5.66 -16.93 -20.95
N ARG A 167 -4.44 -16.57 -20.51
CA ARG A 167 -3.21 -17.35 -20.67
C ARG A 167 -2.59 -17.68 -19.32
N TYR A 168 -3.42 -17.85 -18.29
CA TYR A 168 -2.96 -17.94 -16.92
C TYR A 168 -1.95 -19.08 -16.74
N ARG A 169 -0.84 -18.74 -16.10
CA ARG A 169 0.15 -19.67 -15.57
C ARG A 169 0.36 -19.34 -14.09
N PRO A 170 0.72 -20.32 -13.25
CA PRO A 170 0.87 -20.11 -11.81
C PRO A 170 1.70 -18.88 -11.40
N PRO A 171 2.81 -18.50 -12.07
CA PRO A 171 3.55 -17.29 -11.71
C PRO A 171 2.74 -15.98 -11.84
N ALA A 172 1.66 -15.96 -12.62
CA ALA A 172 0.77 -14.80 -12.71
C ALA A 172 0.04 -14.53 -11.38
N ASP A 173 -0.02 -15.50 -10.47
CA ASP A 173 -0.58 -15.28 -9.13
C ASP A 173 0.15 -14.20 -8.33
N HIS A 174 1.47 -14.08 -8.52
CA HIS A 174 2.26 -13.03 -7.91
C HIS A 174 1.83 -11.62 -8.35
N LEU A 175 1.18 -11.47 -9.52
CA LEU A 175 0.57 -10.20 -9.91
C LEU A 175 -0.63 -9.84 -9.03
N ALA A 176 -1.48 -10.83 -8.73
CA ALA A 176 -2.61 -10.64 -7.82
C ALA A 176 -2.12 -10.36 -6.39
N LEU A 177 -1.12 -11.12 -5.91
CA LEU A 177 -0.58 -10.95 -4.55
C LEU A 177 0.12 -9.59 -4.38
N ALA A 178 0.83 -9.11 -5.40
CA ALA A 178 1.38 -7.76 -5.41
C ALA A 178 0.27 -6.71 -5.25
N ALA A 179 -0.80 -6.81 -6.05
CA ALA A 179 -1.97 -5.93 -5.92
C ALA A 179 -2.63 -6.03 -4.53
N THR A 180 -2.81 -7.24 -3.99
CA THR A 180 -3.35 -7.44 -2.64
C THR A 180 -2.51 -6.70 -1.60
N HIS A 181 -1.18 -6.84 -1.62
CA HIS A 181 -0.33 -6.17 -0.65
C HIS A 181 -0.26 -4.65 -0.85
N ALA A 182 -0.40 -4.14 -2.08
CA ALA A 182 -0.59 -2.71 -2.30
C ALA A 182 -1.89 -2.20 -1.64
N ALA A 183 -3.01 -2.89 -1.83
CA ALA A 183 -4.28 -2.54 -1.18
C ALA A 183 -4.19 -2.64 0.35
N GLU A 184 -3.54 -3.67 0.88
CA GLU A 184 -3.32 -3.83 2.32
C GLU A 184 -2.37 -2.77 2.89
N ALA A 185 -1.38 -2.30 2.13
CA ALA A 185 -0.54 -1.19 2.53
C ALA A 185 -1.34 0.12 2.61
N ILE A 186 -2.21 0.41 1.63
CA ILE A 186 -3.12 1.57 1.68
C ILE A 186 -4.03 1.47 2.92
N ASN A 187 -4.63 0.30 3.16
CA ASN A 187 -5.46 0.08 4.36
C ASN A 187 -4.67 0.30 5.65
N GLY A 188 -3.42 -0.17 5.71
CA GLY A 188 -2.53 0.02 6.86
C GLY A 188 -2.20 1.49 7.11
N ILE A 189 -1.90 2.25 6.05
CA ILE A 189 -1.63 3.69 6.10
C ILE A 189 -2.85 4.43 6.64
N CYS A 190 -4.03 4.20 6.05
CA CYS A 190 -5.27 4.84 6.49
C CYS A 190 -5.61 4.48 7.94
N ALA A 191 -5.49 3.22 8.34
CA ALA A 191 -5.74 2.80 9.72
C ALA A 191 -4.73 3.41 10.71
N ALA A 192 -3.45 3.50 10.35
CA ALA A 192 -2.45 4.15 11.19
C ALA A 192 -2.75 5.64 11.41
N ILE A 193 -3.33 6.31 10.41
CA ILE A 193 -3.80 7.69 10.50
C ILE A 193 -5.06 7.78 11.38
N ASP A 194 -6.09 7.01 11.05
CA ASP A 194 -7.41 7.10 11.67
C ASP A 194 -7.39 6.71 13.16
N PHE A 195 -6.54 5.73 13.53
CA PHE A 195 -6.37 5.31 14.92
C PHE A 195 -5.24 6.06 15.65
N GLY A 196 -4.64 7.08 15.03
CA GLY A 196 -3.70 8.01 15.66
C GLY A 196 -2.25 7.56 15.76
N ALA A 197 -1.94 6.28 15.49
CA ALA A 197 -0.58 5.74 15.59
C ALA A 197 0.44 6.52 14.74
N ALA A 198 0.08 6.90 13.52
CA ALA A 198 0.96 7.67 12.66
C ALA A 198 1.28 9.05 13.25
N GLY A 199 0.28 9.75 13.79
CA GLY A 199 0.46 11.05 14.43
C GLY A 199 1.33 10.95 15.69
N ASP A 200 1.04 9.98 16.55
CA ASP A 200 1.73 9.81 17.83
C ASP A 200 3.19 9.39 17.66
N ARG A 201 3.50 8.60 16.63
CA ARG A 201 4.86 8.05 16.40
C ARG A 201 5.70 8.85 15.42
N SER A 202 5.11 9.72 14.58
CA SER A 202 5.84 10.53 13.59
C SER A 202 7.03 11.33 14.18
N PRO A 203 6.92 11.98 15.36
CA PRO A 203 8.05 12.71 15.94
C PRO A 203 9.26 11.85 16.33
N LEU A 204 9.10 10.54 16.41
CA LEU A 204 10.14 9.60 16.84
C LEU A 204 10.98 9.07 15.66
N VAL A 205 10.58 9.37 14.42
CA VAL A 205 11.23 8.84 13.22
C VAL A 205 11.87 9.97 12.44
N VAL A 206 13.15 9.79 12.08
CA VAL A 206 13.87 10.73 11.22
C VAL A 206 13.45 10.48 9.77
N PRO A 207 13.05 11.53 9.02
CA PRO A 207 12.79 11.45 7.59
C PRO A 207 13.92 10.77 6.82
N GLY A 208 13.56 10.09 5.72
CA GLY A 208 14.54 9.55 4.78
C GLY A 208 15.32 10.64 4.04
N PRO A 209 16.28 10.28 3.18
CA PRO A 209 16.87 11.22 2.25
C PRO A 209 15.79 11.75 1.28
N PRO A 210 15.96 12.98 0.77
CA PRO A 210 15.07 13.52 -0.26
C PRO A 210 15.08 12.63 -1.50
N PRO A 211 13.97 12.61 -2.27
CA PRO A 211 13.89 11.88 -3.53
C PRO A 211 14.92 12.39 -4.55
N VAL A 212 15.19 11.58 -5.56
CA VAL A 212 15.94 12.05 -6.73
C VAL A 212 15.04 12.98 -7.54
N PRO A 213 15.45 14.24 -7.84
CA PRO A 213 14.62 15.17 -8.60
C PRO A 213 14.29 14.68 -10.02
N ASP A 214 13.21 15.22 -10.58
CA ASP A 214 12.90 15.24 -12.02
C ASP A 214 12.52 13.91 -12.69
N MET A 215 11.68 13.09 -12.06
CA MET A 215 11.05 11.98 -12.79
C MET A 215 9.77 12.45 -13.52
N PRO A 216 9.58 12.11 -14.80
CA PRO A 216 8.32 12.38 -15.49
C PRO A 216 7.17 11.68 -14.77
N LEU A 217 6.12 12.44 -14.47
CA LEU A 217 4.86 11.88 -14.00
C LEU A 217 4.29 10.98 -15.12
N GLY A 218 4.01 9.72 -14.79
CA GLY A 218 3.42 8.77 -15.73
C GLY A 218 1.94 9.03 -15.96
N ASP A 219 1.35 8.33 -16.95
CA ASP A 219 -0.09 8.39 -17.22
C ASP A 219 -0.89 7.88 -16.00
N PRO A 220 -1.72 8.73 -15.36
CA PRO A 220 -2.54 8.34 -14.21
C PRO A 220 -3.58 7.26 -14.56
N ASP A 221 -4.06 7.26 -15.80
CA ASP A 221 -5.12 6.38 -16.25
C ASP A 221 -4.56 5.07 -16.79
N THR A 222 -3.26 4.97 -17.08
CA THR A 222 -2.60 3.72 -17.51
C THR A 222 -1.23 3.48 -16.84
N PRO A 223 -1.15 3.39 -15.50
CA PRO A 223 0.12 3.19 -14.81
C PRO A 223 0.74 1.84 -15.16
N THR A 224 2.06 1.84 -15.35
CA THR A 224 2.85 0.63 -15.61
C THR A 224 3.44 0.06 -14.34
N ARG A 225 3.61 -1.28 -14.30
CA ARG A 225 4.31 -1.94 -13.19
C ARG A 225 5.73 -1.42 -13.05
N TYR A 226 6.14 -1.11 -11.83
CA TYR A 226 7.51 -0.67 -11.55
C TYR A 226 8.54 -1.81 -11.69
N ILE A 227 8.18 -3.06 -11.39
CA ILE A 227 9.02 -4.24 -11.61
C ILE A 227 8.50 -5.02 -12.82
N THR A 228 9.27 -5.01 -13.92
CA THR A 228 8.90 -5.65 -15.19
C THR A 228 9.86 -6.75 -15.62
N LYS A 229 11.04 -6.83 -15.01
CA LYS A 229 12.10 -7.79 -15.33
C LYS A 229 12.87 -8.18 -14.08
N SER A 230 13.45 -9.38 -14.07
CA SER A 230 14.35 -9.82 -13.01
C SER A 230 15.57 -8.89 -12.91
N SER A 231 16.08 -8.70 -11.69
CA SER A 231 17.24 -7.86 -11.40
C SER A 231 17.98 -8.34 -10.14
N PRO A 232 19.25 -7.93 -9.93
CA PRO A 232 19.96 -8.19 -8.67
C PRO A 232 19.23 -7.63 -7.44
N PHE A 233 18.59 -6.47 -7.57
CA PHE A 233 17.71 -5.90 -6.54
C PHE A 233 16.64 -6.92 -6.12
N CYS A 234 15.96 -7.57 -7.07
CA CYS A 234 14.92 -8.52 -6.73
C CYS A 234 15.43 -9.76 -6.00
N SER A 235 16.60 -10.31 -6.37
CA SER A 235 17.20 -11.41 -5.60
C SER A 235 17.56 -10.99 -4.18
N GLU A 236 18.19 -9.82 -4.02
CA GLU A 236 18.58 -9.34 -2.68
C GLU A 236 17.38 -8.97 -1.82
N TRP A 237 16.32 -8.41 -2.41
CA TRP A 237 15.08 -8.07 -1.72
C TRP A 237 14.37 -9.30 -1.18
N VAL A 238 14.19 -10.33 -2.01
CA VAL A 238 13.55 -11.60 -1.62
C VAL A 238 14.33 -12.24 -0.47
N THR A 239 15.67 -12.26 -0.53
CA THR A 239 16.51 -12.75 0.57
C THR A 239 16.32 -11.93 1.84
N MET A 240 16.35 -10.60 1.77
CA MET A 240 16.14 -9.73 2.93
C MET A 240 14.78 -9.99 3.61
N VAL A 241 13.71 -10.15 2.83
CA VAL A 241 12.37 -10.45 3.37
C VAL A 241 12.36 -11.82 4.07
N ALA A 242 12.98 -12.84 3.49
CA ALA A 242 13.07 -14.18 4.07
C ALA A 242 13.90 -14.20 5.36
N ASP A 243 15.02 -13.48 5.40
CA ASP A 243 15.89 -13.37 6.56
C ASP A 243 15.17 -12.65 7.72
N TYR A 244 14.45 -11.56 7.43
CA TYR A 244 13.64 -10.86 8.43
C TYR A 244 12.52 -11.73 8.99
N ALA A 245 11.79 -12.45 8.13
CA ALA A 245 10.74 -13.37 8.55
C ALA A 245 11.28 -14.45 9.50
N THR A 246 12.48 -14.96 9.21
CA THR A 246 13.19 -15.92 10.05
C THR A 246 13.58 -15.29 11.40
N ALA A 247 14.24 -14.14 11.37
CA ALA A 247 14.76 -13.44 12.56
C ALA A 247 13.66 -12.99 13.53
N THR A 248 12.44 -12.79 13.04
CA THR A 248 11.28 -12.35 13.84
C THR A 248 10.31 -13.48 14.21
N THR A 249 10.68 -14.74 13.97
CA THR A 249 9.79 -15.89 14.22
C THR A 249 9.31 -15.95 15.67
N GLU A 250 10.23 -15.85 16.63
CA GLU A 250 9.88 -15.91 18.05
C GLU A 250 8.95 -14.76 18.47
N TRP A 251 9.21 -13.53 17.98
CA TRP A 251 8.33 -12.40 18.21
C TRP A 251 6.92 -12.68 17.69
N ARG A 252 6.79 -13.11 16.43
CA ARG A 252 5.47 -13.39 15.82
C ARG A 252 4.70 -14.50 16.53
N GLU A 253 5.39 -15.49 17.09
CA GLU A 253 4.74 -16.61 17.78
C GLU A 253 4.29 -16.25 19.21
N ARG A 254 4.98 -15.31 19.87
CA ARG A 254 4.78 -14.99 21.29
C ARG A 254 4.10 -13.65 21.55
N HIS A 255 4.12 -12.75 20.58
CA HIS A 255 3.48 -11.45 20.67
C HIS A 255 1.99 -11.58 20.32
N ASP A 256 1.13 -11.27 21.29
CA ASP A 256 -0.28 -11.02 21.04
C ASP A 256 -0.46 -9.52 20.75
N PRO A 257 -0.81 -9.12 19.51
CA PRO A 257 -0.97 -7.71 19.14
C PRO A 257 -2.15 -7.04 19.86
N ASN A 258 -3.00 -7.80 20.57
CA ASN A 258 -4.12 -7.27 21.36
C ASN A 258 -3.74 -6.97 22.81
N VAL A 259 -2.48 -7.18 23.20
CA VAL A 259 -1.99 -6.92 24.56
C VAL A 259 -1.03 -5.73 24.54
N PRO A 260 -1.41 -4.55 25.08
CA PRO A 260 -0.53 -3.38 25.11
C PRO A 260 0.64 -3.57 26.09
N ALA A 261 1.75 -2.84 25.88
CA ALA A 261 3.01 -3.01 26.60
C ALA A 261 2.88 -2.95 28.13
N ARG A 262 1.92 -2.16 28.64
CA ARG A 262 1.66 -2.06 30.09
C ARG A 262 1.33 -3.40 30.76
N TYR A 263 0.86 -4.40 30.00
CA TYR A 263 0.53 -5.73 30.49
C TYR A 263 1.56 -6.80 30.15
N TRP A 264 2.66 -6.43 29.48
CA TRP A 264 3.71 -7.39 29.14
C TRP A 264 4.49 -7.85 30.36
N SER A 265 4.81 -9.14 30.39
CA SER A 265 5.78 -9.71 31.34
C SER A 265 7.19 -9.15 31.09
N PRO A 266 8.11 -9.28 32.06
CA PRO A 266 9.52 -8.91 31.85
C PRO A 266 10.15 -9.61 30.63
N GLU A 267 9.81 -10.87 30.40
CA GLU A 267 10.30 -11.64 29.25
C GLU A 267 9.74 -11.14 27.92
N GLN A 268 8.47 -10.71 27.90
CA GLN A 268 7.86 -10.11 26.71
C GLN A 268 8.48 -8.74 26.38
N ARG A 269 8.76 -7.92 27.40
CA ARG A 269 9.47 -6.65 27.22
C ARG A 269 10.87 -6.85 26.67
N LYS A 270 11.62 -7.82 27.23
CA LYS A 270 12.94 -8.17 26.71
C LYS A 270 12.86 -8.62 25.25
N LEU A 271 11.88 -9.45 24.90
CA LEU A 271 11.70 -9.89 23.51
C LEU A 271 11.36 -8.71 22.58
N ALA A 272 10.57 -7.75 23.05
CA ALA A 272 10.26 -6.54 22.31
C ALA A 272 11.50 -5.67 22.08
N ASP A 273 12.35 -5.49 23.11
CA ASP A 273 13.62 -4.76 22.98
C ASP A 273 14.57 -5.44 21.98
N ASP A 274 14.68 -6.77 22.04
CA ASP A 274 15.54 -7.55 21.15
C ASP A 274 15.03 -7.47 19.69
N VAL A 275 13.72 -7.56 19.45
CA VAL A 275 13.15 -7.47 18.09
C VAL A 275 13.17 -6.05 17.53
N ALA A 276 13.09 -5.00 18.37
CA ALA A 276 13.21 -3.61 17.93
C ALA A 276 14.51 -3.39 17.16
N GLY A 277 15.64 -3.93 17.64
CA GLY A 277 16.92 -3.86 16.95
C GLY A 277 16.93 -4.59 15.59
N VAL A 278 16.22 -5.71 15.47
CA VAL A 278 16.06 -6.44 14.20
C VAL A 278 15.20 -5.65 13.22
N MET A 279 14.16 -4.97 13.71
CA MET A 279 13.28 -4.12 12.93
C MET A 279 14.01 -2.90 12.35
N GLU A 280 14.85 -2.24 13.15
CA GLU A 280 15.71 -1.13 12.70
C GLU A 280 16.69 -1.59 11.61
N GLN A 281 17.38 -2.71 11.81
CA GLN A 281 18.31 -3.26 10.81
C GLN A 281 17.60 -3.63 9.50
N ASN A 282 16.38 -4.16 9.58
CA ASN A 282 15.57 -4.44 8.41
C ASN A 282 15.13 -3.15 7.68
N ALA A 283 14.75 -2.11 8.43
CA ALA A 283 14.42 -0.81 7.86
C ALA A 283 15.61 -0.20 7.10
N ASP A 284 16.80 -0.23 7.70
CA ASP A 284 18.04 0.25 7.06
C ASP A 284 18.37 -0.55 5.80
N ARG A 285 18.27 -1.88 5.86
CA ARG A 285 18.57 -2.74 4.71
C ARG A 285 17.57 -2.55 3.57
N ALA A 286 16.28 -2.44 3.88
CA ALA A 286 15.23 -2.20 2.89
C ALA A 286 15.49 -0.87 2.17
N GLN A 287 15.72 0.20 2.93
CA GLN A 287 15.99 1.52 2.38
C GLN A 287 17.25 1.55 1.50
N LEU A 288 18.35 0.91 1.94
CA LEU A 288 19.56 0.79 1.15
C LEU A 288 19.32 0.04 -0.17
N LEU A 289 18.59 -1.07 -0.14
CA LEU A 289 18.24 -1.82 -1.36
C LEU A 289 17.38 -0.98 -2.30
N GLY A 290 16.42 -0.22 -1.77
CA GLY A 290 15.62 0.72 -2.54
C GLY A 290 16.48 1.75 -3.27
N LEU A 291 17.43 2.38 -2.57
CA LEU A 291 18.35 3.36 -3.15
C LEU A 291 19.22 2.76 -4.27
N LEU A 292 19.65 1.49 -4.13
CA LEU A 292 20.48 0.79 -5.10
C LEU A 292 19.68 0.16 -6.25
N SER A 293 18.35 0.21 -6.21
CA SER A 293 17.49 -0.47 -7.18
C SER A 293 17.55 0.12 -8.60
N GLY A 294 17.93 1.40 -8.71
CA GLY A 294 17.78 2.17 -9.96
C GLY A 294 16.31 2.41 -10.36
N ASN A 295 15.36 2.21 -9.43
CA ASN A 295 13.92 2.34 -9.63
C ASN A 295 13.33 3.21 -8.52
N LEU A 296 12.84 4.40 -8.87
CA LEU A 296 12.40 5.37 -7.86
C LEU A 296 11.15 4.91 -7.09
N ILE A 297 10.19 4.24 -7.75
CA ILE A 297 9.01 3.69 -7.04
C ILE A 297 9.45 2.61 -6.04
N ALA A 298 10.42 1.76 -6.40
CA ALA A 298 10.98 0.79 -5.47
C ALA A 298 11.73 1.47 -4.32
N ALA A 299 12.45 2.57 -4.59
CA ALA A 299 13.13 3.36 -3.57
C ALA A 299 12.14 4.02 -2.60
N ASP A 300 11.06 4.60 -3.12
CA ASP A 300 10.02 5.26 -2.33
C ASP A 300 9.24 4.26 -1.46
N PHE A 301 8.85 3.10 -2.02
CA PHE A 301 8.21 2.05 -1.21
C PHE A 301 9.13 1.45 -0.16
N ALA A 302 10.42 1.28 -0.48
CA ALA A 302 11.41 0.83 0.49
C ALA A 302 11.62 1.87 1.61
N ALA A 303 11.70 3.15 1.28
CA ALA A 303 11.79 4.24 2.25
C ALA A 303 10.52 4.30 3.12
N LEU A 304 9.33 4.22 2.52
CA LEU A 304 8.06 4.25 3.25
C LEU A 304 7.96 3.06 4.21
N SER A 305 8.28 1.86 3.74
CA SER A 305 8.33 0.66 4.60
C SER A 305 9.29 0.85 5.77
N ALA A 306 10.47 1.39 5.52
CA ALA A 306 11.46 1.66 6.55
C ALA A 306 10.94 2.68 7.58
N GLN A 307 10.28 3.76 7.15
CA GLN A 307 9.69 4.76 8.05
C GLN A 307 8.63 4.14 8.98
N TYR A 308 7.70 3.37 8.43
CA TYR A 308 6.69 2.66 9.23
C TYR A 308 7.29 1.61 10.17
N ARG A 309 8.35 0.91 9.73
CA ARG A 309 9.02 -0.08 10.57
C ARG A 309 9.77 0.55 11.75
N ARG A 310 10.46 1.67 11.52
CA ARG A 310 11.11 2.44 12.59
C ARG A 310 10.10 3.02 13.57
N ALA A 311 8.97 3.51 13.07
CA ALA A 311 7.88 3.99 13.92
C ALA A 311 7.36 2.87 14.86
N TYR A 312 7.17 1.66 14.33
CA TYR A 312 6.73 0.52 15.13
C TYR A 312 7.79 0.08 16.14
N ALA A 313 9.07 -0.01 15.74
CA ALA A 313 10.17 -0.36 16.63
C ALA A 313 10.28 0.64 17.80
N ALA A 314 10.18 1.95 17.51
CA ALA A 314 10.17 3.01 18.50
C ALA A 314 8.95 2.98 19.44
N ALA A 315 7.83 2.41 18.98
CA ALA A 315 6.60 2.26 19.76
C ALA A 315 6.63 1.06 20.71
N LEU A 316 7.51 0.08 20.52
CA LEU A 316 7.51 -1.16 21.32
C LEU A 316 7.61 -0.95 22.85
N PRO A 317 8.43 -0.02 23.38
CA PRO A 317 8.54 0.18 24.84
C PRO A 317 7.21 0.56 25.52
N ASP A 318 6.34 1.27 24.81
CA ASP A 318 5.04 1.75 25.29
C ASP A 318 3.88 1.35 24.35
N PHE A 319 4.04 0.23 23.64
CA PHE A 319 3.13 -0.23 22.59
C PHE A 319 1.66 -0.13 22.98
N ALA A 320 0.91 0.58 22.14
CA ALA A 320 -0.53 0.69 22.16
C ALA A 320 -1.12 -0.04 20.95
N LEU A 321 -2.37 -0.50 21.08
CA LEU A 321 -3.02 -1.32 20.05
C LEU A 321 -3.00 -0.70 18.64
N PRO A 322 -3.22 0.62 18.46
CA PRO A 322 -3.12 1.25 17.14
C PRO A 322 -1.75 1.11 16.46
N ASP A 323 -0.66 0.96 17.23
CA ASP A 323 0.69 0.86 16.68
C ASP A 323 0.85 -0.38 15.79
N ILE A 324 -0.02 -1.39 15.89
CA ILE A 324 0.01 -2.56 15.02
C ILE A 324 -0.18 -2.21 13.54
N HIS A 325 -0.88 -1.11 13.25
CA HIS A 325 -1.04 -0.63 11.87
C HIS A 325 0.28 -0.15 11.28
N LEU A 326 1.25 0.25 12.11
CA LEU A 326 2.58 0.62 11.67
C LEU A 326 3.35 -0.61 11.15
N ASP A 327 3.37 -1.69 11.92
CA ASP A 327 4.04 -2.93 11.49
C ASP A 327 3.36 -3.54 10.27
N ASN A 328 2.02 -3.59 10.27
CA ASN A 328 1.26 -4.08 9.13
C ASN A 328 1.61 -3.29 7.87
N THR A 329 1.63 -1.96 7.92
CA THR A 329 1.99 -1.13 6.76
C THR A 329 3.39 -1.45 6.25
N ALA A 330 4.38 -1.51 7.15
CA ALA A 330 5.75 -1.84 6.80
C ALA A 330 5.86 -3.21 6.11
N LEU A 331 5.20 -4.23 6.67
CA LEU A 331 5.16 -5.59 6.14
C LEU A 331 4.50 -5.65 4.76
N ARG A 332 3.37 -4.95 4.56
CA ARG A 332 2.64 -4.96 3.29
C ARG A 332 3.39 -4.27 2.17
N LEU A 333 4.08 -3.17 2.46
CA LEU A 333 4.99 -2.53 1.50
C LEU A 333 6.14 -3.47 1.10
N GLN A 334 6.72 -4.21 2.05
CA GLN A 334 7.77 -5.19 1.71
C GLN A 334 7.23 -6.36 0.89
N ALA A 335 6.05 -6.85 1.26
CA ALA A 335 5.39 -7.94 0.58
C ALA A 335 4.98 -7.56 -0.85
N LEU A 336 4.51 -6.33 -1.09
CA LEU A 336 4.27 -5.79 -2.43
C LEU A 336 5.52 -5.92 -3.30
N THR A 337 6.66 -5.41 -2.83
CA THR A 337 7.93 -5.49 -3.57
C THR A 337 8.44 -6.91 -3.74
N ASN A 338 8.25 -7.76 -2.73
CA ASN A 338 8.61 -9.17 -2.82
C ASN A 338 7.79 -9.89 -3.90
N GLN A 339 6.46 -9.70 -3.93
CA GLN A 339 5.58 -10.32 -4.93
C GLN A 339 5.81 -9.74 -6.33
N ALA A 340 6.05 -8.44 -6.44
CA ALA A 340 6.46 -7.79 -7.68
C ALA A 340 7.72 -8.43 -8.28
N CYS A 341 8.70 -8.72 -7.43
CA CYS A 341 9.92 -9.43 -7.81
C CYS A 341 9.68 -10.89 -8.19
N GLN A 342 8.84 -11.62 -7.43
CA GLN A 342 8.50 -13.01 -7.76
C GLN A 342 7.73 -13.12 -9.10
N ALA A 343 6.91 -12.14 -9.44
CA ALA A 343 6.15 -12.11 -10.70
C ALA A 343 7.03 -12.03 -11.97
N VAL A 344 8.31 -11.69 -11.83
CA VAL A 344 9.27 -11.57 -12.94
C VAL A 344 10.42 -12.56 -12.84
N GLN A 345 10.42 -13.45 -11.84
CA GLN A 345 11.37 -14.56 -11.76
C GLN A 345 10.86 -15.69 -12.67
N GLN A 346 11.72 -16.15 -13.58
CA GLN A 346 11.46 -17.28 -14.48
C GLN A 346 12.26 -18.49 -14.05
#